data_AF-A0A426ZNA4-F1
#
_entry.id   AF-A0A426ZNA4-F1
#
_cell.length_a   1.000
_cell.length_b   1.000
_cell.length_c   1.000
_cell.angle_alpha   90.00
_cell.angle_beta   90.00
_cell.angle_gamma   90.00
#
_symmetry.space_group_name_H-M   'P 1'
#
loop_
_entity.id
_entity.type
_entity.pdbx_description
1 polymer ?
#
loop_
_entity_poly.entity_id
_entity_poly.type
_entity_poly.pdbx_seq_one_letter_code
_entity_poly.pdbx_strand_id
1 'polypeptide(L)'
;MTAFFPCVTFGQIAEILDQGQTSCTLGSLMYALLLPILSYAIVGTPYRSRLRQMFNLVEAPGEDWILHIFCPCCALCQEYRELQHRGYDPSAGK
;
A
#
# COMPACT_ATOMS: atom_id res chain seq x y z
N MET A 1 9.13 24.24 0.87
CA MET A 1 9.20 23.32 -0.30
C MET A 1 8.85 21.88 0.09
N THR A 2 9.48 21.29 1.11
CA THR A 2 9.25 19.90 1.53
C THR A 2 7.80 19.57 1.90
N ALA A 3 7.03 20.52 2.47
CA ALA A 3 5.62 20.32 2.80
C ALA A 3 4.70 20.08 1.57
N PHE A 4 5.09 20.61 0.41
CA PHE A 4 4.31 20.47 -0.84
C PHE A 4 4.94 19.46 -1.81
N PHE A 5 6.26 19.26 -1.74
CA PHE A 5 7.03 18.38 -2.63
C PHE A 5 8.04 17.52 -1.84
N PRO A 6 7.56 16.61 -0.97
CA PRO A 6 8.45 15.78 -0.14
C PRO A 6 9.30 14.82 -0.97
N CYS A 7 8.78 14.33 -2.10
CA CYS A 7 9.52 13.47 -3.03
C CYS A 7 10.74 14.16 -3.64
N VAL A 8 10.62 15.44 -4.01
CA VAL A 8 11.73 16.21 -4.58
C VAL A 8 12.81 16.46 -3.53
N THR A 9 12.40 16.81 -2.30
CA THR A 9 13.36 16.95 -1.19
C THR A 9 14.09 15.62 -0.93
N PHE A 10 13.39 14.50 -0.96
CA PHE A 10 14.03 13.18 -0.81
C PHE A 10 15.01 12.89 -1.97
N GLY A 11 14.61 13.14 -3.21
CA GLY A 11 15.47 12.93 -4.38
C GLY A 11 16.76 13.73 -4.33
N GLN A 12 16.70 14.99 -3.89
CA GLN A 12 17.87 15.84 -3.69
C GLN A 12 18.82 15.28 -2.61
N ILE A 13 18.25 14.79 -1.50
CA ILE A 13 19.03 14.16 -0.43
C ILE A 13 19.70 12.88 -0.94
N ALA A 14 18.94 12.01 -1.61
CA ALA A 14 19.45 10.76 -2.17
C ALA A 14 20.57 10.99 -3.18
N GLU A 15 20.42 11.97 -4.06
CA GLU A 15 21.46 12.32 -5.05
C GLU A 15 22.77 12.78 -4.42
N ILE A 16 22.69 13.59 -3.34
CA ILE A 16 23.87 14.04 -2.60
C ILE A 16 24.54 12.85 -1.87
N LEU A 17 23.75 12.00 -1.21
CA LEU A 17 24.27 10.87 -0.44
C LEU A 17 24.85 9.76 -1.32
N ASP A 18 24.23 9.51 -2.47
CA ASP A 18 24.67 8.51 -3.45
C ASP A 18 25.74 9.03 -4.40
N GLN A 19 26.30 10.23 -4.15
CA GLN A 19 27.34 10.87 -4.97
C GLN A 19 26.96 10.94 -6.45
N GLY A 20 25.68 11.17 -6.75
CA GLY A 20 25.14 11.26 -8.10
C GLY A 20 24.89 9.91 -8.80
N GLN A 21 25.04 8.76 -8.14
CA GLN A 21 24.64 7.46 -8.72
C GLN A 21 23.12 7.38 -8.90
N THR A 22 22.36 7.89 -7.93
CA THR A 22 20.91 8.05 -8.03
C THR A 22 20.63 9.52 -8.35
N SER A 23 20.10 9.81 -9.54
CA SER A 23 19.73 11.20 -9.87
C SER A 23 18.58 11.69 -8.97
N CYS A 24 18.46 13.00 -8.78
CA CYS A 24 17.34 13.56 -8.01
C CYS A 24 15.99 13.13 -8.59
N THR A 25 15.88 13.05 -9.92
CA THR A 25 14.67 12.56 -10.60
C THR A 25 14.37 11.10 -10.27
N LEU A 26 15.38 10.23 -10.31
CA LEU A 26 15.21 8.82 -9.98
C LEU A 26 14.83 8.63 -8.51
N GLY A 27 15.54 9.27 -7.58
CA GLY A 27 15.24 9.22 -6.15
C GLY A 27 13.84 9.77 -5.83
N SER A 28 13.43 10.86 -6.48
CA SER A 28 12.09 11.44 -6.33
C SER A 28 11.00 10.49 -6.82
N LEU A 29 11.20 9.85 -7.99
CA LEU A 29 10.26 8.88 -8.56
C LEU A 29 10.16 7.62 -7.71
N MET A 30 11.30 7.10 -7.24
CA MET A 30 11.33 5.94 -6.34
C MET A 30 10.53 6.24 -5.07
N TYR A 31 10.75 7.38 -4.43
CA TYR A 31 10.01 7.78 -3.24
C TYR A 31 8.51 7.95 -3.52
N ALA A 32 8.15 8.63 -4.61
CA ALA A 32 6.76 8.88 -4.97
C ALA A 32 5.97 7.60 -5.29
N LEU A 33 6.62 6.59 -5.88
CA LEU A 33 5.99 5.32 -6.24
C LEU A 33 5.98 4.32 -5.08
N LEU A 34 7.08 4.20 -4.35
CA LEU A 34 7.23 3.16 -3.33
C LEU A 34 6.52 3.52 -2.01
N LEU A 35 6.47 4.79 -1.62
CA LEU A 35 5.88 5.19 -0.35
C LEU A 35 4.38 4.83 -0.23
N PRO A 36 3.52 5.12 -1.23
CA PRO A 36 2.12 4.71 -1.17
C PRO A 36 1.98 3.20 -1.12
N ILE A 37 2.68 2.48 -2.00
CA ILE A 37 2.66 1.02 -2.08
C ILE A 37 3.00 0.38 -0.72
N LEU A 38 4.09 0.84 -0.09
CA LEU A 38 4.53 0.33 1.19
C LEU A 38 3.53 0.68 2.30
N SER A 39 2.94 1.87 2.27
CA SER A 39 1.91 2.26 3.24
C SER A 39 0.66 1.37 3.16
N TYR A 40 0.21 1.03 1.94
CA TYR A 40 -0.91 0.11 1.73
C TYR A 40 -0.58 -1.31 2.19
N ALA A 41 0.63 -1.80 1.90
CA ALA A 41 1.05 -3.12 2.34
C ALA A 41 1.12 -3.23 3.87
N ILE A 42 1.74 -2.25 4.54
CA ILE A 42 1.89 -2.26 6.01
C ILE A 42 0.54 -2.11 6.71
N VAL A 43 -0.33 -1.19 6.24
CA VAL A 43 -1.61 -0.92 6.90
C VAL A 43 -2.67 -1.95 6.51
N GLY A 44 -2.75 -2.35 5.24
CA GLY A 44 -3.80 -3.21 4.70
C GLY A 44 -3.65 -4.69 5.08
N THR A 45 -2.43 -5.23 5.02
CA THR A 45 -2.18 -6.67 5.25
C THR A 45 -2.74 -7.17 6.60
N PRO A 46 -2.57 -6.47 7.74
CA PRO A 46 -3.16 -6.91 9.01
C PRO A 46 -4.69 -7.00 8.99
N TYR A 47 -5.39 -6.07 8.34
CA TYR A 47 -6.86 -6.13 8.24
C TYR A 47 -7.30 -7.27 7.33
N ARG A 48 -6.58 -7.52 6.22
CA ARG A 48 -6.82 -8.67 5.36
C ARG A 48 -6.69 -9.99 6.12
N SER A 49 -5.65 -10.15 6.93
CA SER A 49 -5.44 -11.33 7.78
C SER A 49 -6.57 -11.50 8.81
N ARG A 50 -6.99 -10.40 9.47
CA ARG A 50 -8.14 -10.43 10.39
C ARG A 50 -9.43 -10.83 9.69
N LEU A 51 -9.69 -10.30 8.49
CA LEU A 51 -10.87 -10.67 7.69
C LEU A 51 -10.88 -12.17 7.38
N ARG A 52 -9.73 -12.76 7.03
CA ARG A 52 -9.62 -14.21 6.83
C ARG A 52 -9.91 -15.01 8.10
N GLN A 53 -9.33 -14.59 9.22
CA GLN A 53 -9.53 -15.27 10.50
C GLN A 53 -11.00 -15.21 10.95
N MET A 54 -11.64 -14.05 10.82
CA MET A 54 -13.05 -13.88 11.21
C MET A 54 -14.00 -14.76 10.41
N PHE A 55 -13.74 -14.93 9.10
CA PHE A 55 -14.63 -15.66 8.21
C PHE A 55 -14.11 -17.06 7.81
N ASN A 56 -13.03 -17.53 8.46
CA ASN A 56 -12.33 -18.78 8.14
C ASN A 56 -12.08 -18.96 6.63
N LEU A 57 -11.60 -17.90 5.98
CA LEU A 57 -11.32 -17.92 4.54
C LEU A 57 -10.05 -18.72 4.25
N VAL A 58 -10.05 -19.47 3.15
CA VAL A 58 -8.87 -20.20 2.68
C VAL A 58 -7.72 -19.23 2.43
N GLU A 59 -6.55 -19.61 2.92
CA GLU A 59 -5.30 -18.88 2.68
C GLU A 59 -4.99 -18.93 1.18
N ALA A 60 -4.75 -17.78 0.57
CA ALA A 60 -4.49 -17.74 -0.86
C ALA A 60 -3.12 -18.38 -1.16
N PRO A 61 -2.91 -18.97 -2.36
CA PRO A 61 -1.63 -19.58 -2.74
C PRO A 61 -0.47 -18.56 -2.94
N GLY A 62 -0.61 -17.34 -2.44
CA GLY A 62 0.39 -16.29 -2.45
C GLY A 62 0.14 -15.35 -1.28
N GLU A 63 1.20 -14.70 -0.80
CA GLU A 63 1.08 -13.83 0.36
C GLU A 63 0.27 -12.58 0.03
N ASP A 64 -0.61 -12.21 0.95
CA ASP A 64 -1.62 -11.15 0.77
C ASP A 64 -1.08 -9.78 0.43
N TRP A 65 0.18 -9.55 0.75
CA TRP A 65 0.87 -8.32 0.43
C TRP A 65 1.07 -8.16 -1.07
N ILE A 66 1.17 -9.23 -1.87
CA ILE A 66 1.41 -9.14 -3.32
C ILE A 66 0.26 -8.40 -4.00
N LEU A 67 -0.99 -8.79 -3.72
CA LEU A 67 -2.16 -8.14 -4.30
C LEU A 67 -2.31 -6.69 -3.81
N HIS A 68 -1.95 -6.40 -2.55
CA HIS A 68 -1.96 -5.04 -2.00
C HIS A 68 -0.86 -4.15 -2.58
N ILE A 69 0.27 -4.72 -2.97
CA ILE A 69 1.38 -4.00 -3.59
C ILE A 69 1.09 -3.69 -5.06
N PHE A 70 0.55 -4.66 -5.82
CA PHE A 70 0.34 -4.53 -7.26
C PHE A 70 -1.03 -3.94 -7.65
N CYS A 71 -2.09 -4.18 -6.87
CA CYS A 71 -3.39 -3.53 -7.05
C CYS A 71 -4.11 -3.30 -5.70
N PRO A 72 -3.69 -2.29 -4.91
CA PRO A 72 -4.30 -2.02 -3.60
C PRO A 72 -5.81 -1.74 -3.70
N CYS A 73 -6.25 -1.03 -4.74
CA CYS A 73 -7.67 -0.75 -4.98
C CYS A 73 -8.47 -2.05 -5.23
N CYS A 74 -7.93 -2.99 -6.00
CA CYS A 74 -8.59 -4.27 -6.27
C CYS A 74 -8.75 -5.08 -4.97
N ALA A 75 -7.70 -5.12 -4.15
CA ALA A 75 -7.70 -5.82 -2.87
C ALA A 75 -8.75 -5.22 -1.93
N LEU A 76 -8.81 -3.88 -1.81
CA LEU A 76 -9.83 -3.20 -1.01
C LEU A 76 -11.26 -3.47 -1.53
N CYS A 77 -11.49 -3.42 -2.84
CA CYS A 77 -12.79 -3.76 -3.40
C CYS A 77 -13.18 -5.23 -3.14
N GLN A 78 -12.22 -6.15 -3.12
CA GLN A 78 -12.47 -7.54 -2.79
C GLN A 78 -12.89 -7.69 -1.32
N GLU A 79 -12.17 -7.06 -0.39
CA GLU A 79 -12.52 -7.07 1.03
C GLU A 79 -13.89 -6.45 1.29
N TYR A 80 -14.18 -5.31 0.66
CA TYR A 80 -15.47 -4.64 0.76
C TYR A 80 -16.62 -5.54 0.30
N ARG A 81 -16.46 -6.20 -0.86
CA ARG A 81 -17.46 -7.13 -1.39
C ARG A 81 -17.64 -8.36 -0.52
N GLU A 82 -16.57 -8.90 0.07
CA GLU A 82 -16.66 -10.04 0.99
C GLU A 82 -17.51 -9.66 2.21
N LEU A 83 -17.27 -8.49 2.80
CA LEU A 83 -18.08 -7.99 3.92
C LEU A 83 -19.55 -7.82 3.53
N GLN A 84 -19.83 -7.23 2.37
CA GLN A 84 -21.20 -7.09 1.87
C GLN A 84 -21.89 -8.44 1.65
N HIS A 85 -21.18 -9.40 1.06
CA HIS A 85 -21.70 -10.75 0.84
C HIS A 85 -22.03 -11.48 2.16
N ARG A 86 -21.33 -11.13 3.23
CA ARG A 86 -21.57 -11.65 4.59
C ARG A 86 -22.66 -10.89 5.34
N GLY A 87 -23.28 -9.87 4.73
CA GLY A 87 -24.37 -9.08 5.32
C GLY A 87 -23.92 -7.88 6.16
N TYR A 88 -22.64 -7.52 6.15
CA TYR A 88 -22.13 -6.31 6.78
C TYR A 88 -22.27 -5.12 5.83
N ASP A 89 -22.50 -3.93 6.37
CA ASP A 89 -22.45 -2.67 5.62
C ASP A 89 -21.15 -1.92 5.97
N PRO A 90 -20.10 -2.01 5.13
CA PRO A 90 -18.84 -1.34 5.43
C PRO A 90 -18.96 0.19 5.39
N SER A 91 -20.00 0.75 4.76
CA SER A 91 -20.24 2.20 4.73
C SER A 91 -20.86 2.72 6.03
N ALA A 92 -21.59 1.86 6.76
CA ALA A 92 -22.15 2.19 8.07
C ALA A 92 -21.11 2.04 9.20
N GLY A 93 -20.05 1.26 8.97
CA GLY A 93 -18.97 1.01 9.94
C GLY A 93 -19.42 0.23 11.19
N LYS A 94 -20.51 -0.53 11.09
CA LYS A 94 -21.10 -1.32 12.19
C LYS A 94 -21.37 -2.76 11.76
#